data_AF-A0A8H4T3I4-F1
#
_entry.id   AF-A0A8H4T3I4-F1
#
_cell.length_a   1.000
_cell.length_b   1.000
_cell.length_c   1.000
_cell.angle_alpha   90.00
_cell.angle_beta   90.00
_cell.angle_gamma   90.00
#
_symmetry.space_group_name_H-M   'P 1'
#
loop_
_entity.id
_entity.type
_entity.pdbx_description
1 polymer ?
#
loop_
_entity_poly.entity_id
_entity_poly.type
_entity_poly.pdbx_seq_one_letter_code
_entity_poly.pdbx_strand_id
1 'polypeptide(L)'
;MEERAMTAGESPFLPVPLEYLFPDPPNEEEAESDYQLKVDNTWGGAEDLPFAETPEHSAFGFIIMTSPDELQTTLDKRDGSHWEVFGCHDSDSQEEQTVRMVCTDRSENSNCDKIYLGHGAPGTIIEMPKGCGPGRYAVVKELSPSKNQSLPQHLYKRGIAETDPMFDLTFDYNFRRVPRDLGDT
;
A
#
# COMPACT_ATOMS: atom_id res chain seq x y z
N MET A 1 0.02 -15.73 -22.76
CA MET A 1 -0.07 -16.42 -21.45
C MET A 1 1.35 -16.49 -20.94
N GLU A 2 1.79 -15.41 -20.31
CA GLU A 2 3.18 -15.26 -19.87
C GLU A 2 3.22 -15.49 -18.37
N GLU A 3 3.96 -16.53 -18.00
CA GLU A 3 4.08 -17.07 -16.64
C GLU A 3 5.07 -16.18 -15.87
N ARG A 4 4.56 -15.34 -14.96
CA ARG A 4 5.43 -14.59 -14.02
C ARG A 4 5.77 -15.48 -12.83
N ALA A 5 7.08 -15.70 -12.66
CA ALA A 5 7.66 -16.58 -11.65
C ALA A 5 7.31 -16.14 -10.23
N MET A 6 6.90 -17.13 -9.42
CA MET A 6 6.45 -17.01 -8.04
C MET A 6 7.63 -16.95 -7.06
N THR A 7 7.59 -16.03 -6.10
CA THR A 7 8.40 -16.08 -4.86
C THR A 7 7.48 -16.28 -3.66
N ALA A 8 7.74 -17.35 -2.91
CA ALA A 8 7.23 -17.73 -1.59
C ALA A 8 5.95 -17.02 -1.06
N GLY A 9 4.79 -17.59 -1.36
CA GLY A 9 3.66 -17.62 -0.42
C GLY A 9 2.40 -16.82 -0.78
N GLU A 10 2.42 -15.97 -1.80
CA GLU A 10 1.22 -15.24 -2.23
C GLU A 10 0.52 -15.99 -3.36
N SER A 11 -0.75 -16.34 -3.13
CA SER A 11 -1.60 -16.92 -4.18
C SER A 11 -1.86 -15.84 -5.23
N PRO A 12 -1.71 -16.13 -6.54
CA PRO A 12 -2.06 -15.19 -7.59
C PRO A 12 -3.58 -15.00 -7.73
N PHE A 13 -4.37 -15.70 -6.91
CA PHE A 13 -5.83 -15.64 -6.90
C PHE A 13 -6.30 -15.03 -5.59
N LEU A 14 -7.27 -14.12 -5.69
CA LEU A 14 -8.08 -13.68 -4.55
C LEU A 14 -8.69 -14.90 -3.85
N PRO A 15 -8.80 -14.88 -2.50
CA PRO A 15 -9.36 -16.00 -1.75
C PRO A 15 -10.85 -16.23 -2.07
N VAL A 16 -11.53 -15.22 -2.61
CA VAL A 16 -12.93 -15.24 -3.03
C VAL A 16 -13.06 -14.40 -4.31
N PRO A 17 -13.81 -14.85 -5.33
CA PRO A 17 -14.12 -14.06 -6.52
C PRO A 17 -14.81 -12.72 -6.18
N LEU A 18 -14.52 -11.65 -6.92
CA LEU A 18 -15.10 -10.32 -6.66
C LEU A 18 -16.63 -10.31 -6.77
N GLU A 19 -17.19 -11.11 -7.68
CA GLU A 19 -18.64 -11.29 -7.88
C GLU A 19 -19.39 -11.83 -6.65
N TYR A 20 -18.67 -12.45 -5.71
CA TYR A 20 -19.27 -12.91 -4.44
C TYR A 20 -19.17 -11.88 -3.32
N LEU A 21 -18.37 -10.82 -3.52
CA LEU A 21 -18.09 -9.79 -2.52
C LEU A 21 -18.83 -8.49 -2.80
N PHE A 22 -19.04 -8.17 -4.08
CA PHE A 22 -19.63 -6.91 -4.53
C PHE A 22 -20.86 -7.18 -5.40
N PRO A 23 -22.00 -6.48 -5.17
CA PRO A 23 -23.17 -6.58 -6.03
C PRO A 23 -22.87 -6.26 -7.50
N ASP A 24 -22.01 -5.26 -7.70
CA ASP A 24 -21.53 -4.77 -8.99
C ASP A 24 -19.98 -4.76 -8.94
N PRO A 25 -19.32 -5.90 -9.19
CA PRO A 25 -17.86 -5.99 -9.12
C PRO A 25 -17.22 -5.23 -10.29
N PRO A 26 -16.07 -4.58 -10.09
CA PRO A 26 -15.33 -3.99 -11.19
C PRO A 26 -14.81 -5.09 -12.13
N ASN A 27 -14.49 -4.73 -13.38
CA ASN A 27 -13.87 -5.65 -14.33
C ASN A 27 -12.51 -6.13 -13.77
N GLU A 28 -12.33 -7.45 -13.62
CA GLU A 28 -11.11 -8.05 -13.07
C GLU A 28 -9.85 -7.71 -13.89
N GLU A 29 -10.00 -7.39 -15.19
CA GLU A 29 -8.87 -6.97 -16.03
C GLU A 29 -8.44 -5.52 -15.79
N GLU A 30 -9.32 -4.68 -15.22
CA GLU A 30 -9.13 -3.24 -15.03
C GLU A 30 -8.89 -2.86 -13.55
N ALA A 31 -9.20 -3.76 -12.62
CA ALA A 31 -9.13 -3.49 -11.19
C ALA A 31 -7.82 -3.99 -10.57
N GLU A 32 -7.08 -3.11 -9.89
CA GLU A 32 -6.01 -3.54 -9.01
C GLU A 32 -6.63 -4.15 -7.74
N SER A 33 -6.48 -5.47 -7.60
CA SER A 33 -7.00 -6.22 -6.46
C SER A 33 -5.87 -6.81 -5.64
N ASP A 34 -5.91 -6.56 -4.33
CA ASP A 34 -4.96 -7.11 -3.36
C ASP A 34 -5.71 -7.63 -2.14
N TYR A 35 -5.13 -8.65 -1.49
CA TYR A 35 -5.71 -9.25 -0.29
C TYR A 35 -4.66 -9.49 0.80
N GLN A 36 -5.09 -9.37 2.05
CA GLN A 36 -4.29 -9.78 3.20
C GLN A 36 -5.09 -10.74 4.06
N LEU A 37 -4.53 -11.92 4.34
CA LEU A 37 -5.07 -12.88 5.31
C LEU A 37 -4.29 -12.78 6.62
N LYS A 38 -5.00 -12.58 7.73
CA LYS A 38 -4.46 -12.66 9.09
C LYS A 38 -5.15 -13.79 9.84
N VAL A 39 -4.35 -14.71 10.37
CA VAL A 39 -4.82 -15.81 11.22
C VAL A 39 -4.47 -15.47 12.67
N ASP A 40 -5.45 -15.56 13.56
CA ASP A 40 -5.26 -15.45 15.00
C ASP A 40 -5.01 -16.84 15.59
N ASN A 41 -3.74 -17.15 15.85
CA ASN A 41 -3.32 -18.44 16.39
C ASN A 41 -3.57 -18.58 17.90
N THR A 42 -4.08 -17.51 18.54
CA THR A 42 -4.24 -17.38 19.98
C THR A 42 -5.70 -17.56 20.42
N TRP A 43 -6.66 -17.50 19.49
CA TRP A 43 -8.10 -17.54 19.79
C TRP A 43 -8.51 -16.53 20.89
N GLY A 44 -7.84 -15.37 20.95
CA GLY A 44 -8.04 -14.38 22.01
C GLY A 44 -7.42 -14.72 23.38
N GLY A 45 -6.53 -15.72 23.47
CA GLY A 45 -5.82 -16.14 24.68
C GLY A 45 -4.31 -16.26 24.44
N ALA A 46 -3.51 -15.61 25.28
CA ALA A 46 -2.11 -15.18 25.06
C ALA A 46 -1.02 -16.21 24.66
N GLU A 47 -1.31 -17.47 24.32
CA GLU A 47 -0.31 -18.45 23.86
C GLU A 47 -0.60 -18.96 22.45
N ASP A 48 0.44 -19.01 21.62
CA ASP A 48 0.39 -19.55 20.25
C ASP A 48 0.15 -21.07 20.29
N LEU A 49 -0.91 -21.51 19.63
CA LEU A 49 -1.22 -22.94 19.52
C LEU A 49 -0.49 -23.56 18.32
N PRO A 50 0.27 -24.67 18.49
CA PRO A 50 1.17 -25.24 17.47
C PRO A 50 0.49 -25.84 16.22
N PHE A 51 -0.82 -25.70 16.08
CA PHE A 51 -1.62 -26.18 14.94
C PHE A 51 -2.63 -25.16 14.42
N ALA A 52 -2.57 -23.93 14.93
CA ALA A 52 -3.55 -22.88 14.69
C ALA A 52 -3.14 -21.93 13.55
N GLU A 53 -2.00 -22.15 12.89
CA GLU A 53 -1.46 -21.26 11.84
C GLU A 53 -2.27 -21.23 10.53
N THR A 54 -3.36 -22.01 10.46
CA THR A 54 -4.20 -22.10 9.26
C THR A 54 -5.60 -21.54 9.53
N PRO A 55 -6.22 -20.88 8.53
CA PRO A 55 -7.60 -20.41 8.66
C PRO A 55 -8.63 -21.53 8.87
N GLU A 56 -8.28 -22.81 8.65
CA GLU A 56 -9.13 -23.97 8.98
C GLU A 56 -9.22 -24.24 10.50
N HIS A 57 -8.24 -23.78 11.28
CA HIS A 57 -8.07 -24.13 12.69
C HIS A 57 -8.00 -22.90 13.60
N SER A 58 -8.26 -21.72 13.06
CA SER A 58 -8.20 -20.46 13.79
C SER A 58 -9.17 -19.42 13.27
N ALA A 59 -9.51 -18.48 14.14
CA ALA A 59 -10.16 -17.25 13.70
C ALA A 59 -9.24 -16.56 12.69
N PHE A 60 -9.78 -16.16 11.55
CA PHE A 60 -9.05 -15.42 10.55
C PHE A 60 -9.88 -14.24 10.08
N GLY A 61 -9.19 -13.19 9.66
CA GLY A 61 -9.77 -12.06 8.97
C GLY A 61 -9.01 -11.86 7.66
N PHE A 62 -9.72 -11.46 6.62
CA PHE A 62 -9.08 -10.96 5.41
C PHE A 62 -9.63 -9.61 5.01
N ILE A 63 -8.79 -8.82 4.40
CA ILE A 63 -9.14 -7.54 3.76
C ILE A 63 -8.90 -7.74 2.28
N ILE A 64 -9.90 -7.40 1.46
CA ILE A 64 -9.77 -7.31 0.01
C ILE A 64 -9.99 -5.85 -0.36
N MET A 65 -9.07 -5.30 -1.13
CA MET A 65 -9.15 -3.96 -1.67
C MET A 65 -9.14 -4.06 -3.18
N THR A 66 -10.14 -3.42 -3.80
CA THR A 66 -10.24 -3.29 -5.24
C THR A 66 -10.52 -1.83 -5.54
N SER A 67 -9.71 -1.21 -6.38
CA SER A 67 -9.90 0.19 -6.76
C SER A 67 -9.23 0.48 -8.11
N PRO A 68 -9.62 1.56 -8.79
CA PRO A 68 -8.94 2.02 -9.99
C PRO A 68 -7.61 2.71 -9.66
N ASP A 69 -6.73 2.79 -10.66
CA ASP A 69 -5.38 3.39 -10.57
C ASP A 69 -5.39 4.84 -10.05
N GLU A 70 -6.49 5.57 -10.25
CA GLU A 70 -6.69 6.94 -9.78
C GLU A 70 -6.89 7.05 -8.25
N LEU A 71 -7.18 5.94 -7.56
CA LEU A 71 -7.56 5.94 -6.14
C LEU A 71 -6.58 5.19 -5.25
N GLN A 72 -5.76 4.29 -5.81
CA GLN A 72 -4.82 3.49 -5.03
C GLN A 72 -3.46 3.43 -5.72
N THR A 73 -2.41 3.48 -4.91
CA THR A 73 -1.05 3.19 -5.36
C THR A 73 -0.27 2.53 -4.23
N THR A 74 0.68 1.66 -4.58
CA THR A 74 1.59 1.09 -3.59
C THR A 74 2.78 2.01 -3.34
N LEU A 75 3.15 2.16 -2.06
CA LEU A 75 4.44 2.71 -1.64
C LEU A 75 5.38 1.59 -1.16
N ASP A 76 4.91 0.34 -1.03
CA ASP A 76 5.77 -0.80 -0.71
C ASP A 76 6.62 -1.18 -1.92
N LYS A 77 7.93 -1.10 -1.73
CA LYS A 77 8.90 -1.46 -2.76
C LYS A 77 8.81 -2.93 -3.17
N ARG A 78 8.36 -3.81 -2.26
CA ARG A 78 8.19 -5.24 -2.54
C ARG A 78 7.08 -5.48 -3.56
N ASP A 79 6.09 -4.59 -3.59
CA ASP A 79 4.93 -4.66 -4.46
C ASP A 79 5.10 -3.80 -5.72
N GLY A 80 6.36 -3.43 -6.04
CA GLY A 80 6.71 -2.76 -7.28
C GLY A 80 6.67 -1.24 -7.23
N SER A 81 6.53 -0.63 -6.05
CA SER A 81 6.64 0.82 -5.90
C SER A 81 8.02 1.35 -6.34
N HIS A 82 8.02 2.38 -7.19
CA HIS A 82 9.20 3.18 -7.47
C HIS A 82 9.43 4.31 -6.46
N TRP A 83 8.55 4.46 -5.46
CA TRP A 83 8.78 5.35 -4.33
C TRP A 83 9.68 4.69 -3.27
N GLU A 84 10.67 5.44 -2.79
CA GLU A 84 11.42 5.09 -1.59
C GLU A 84 10.98 6.00 -0.44
N VAL A 85 10.38 5.40 0.59
CA VAL A 85 9.87 6.09 1.79
C VAL A 85 10.88 5.98 2.94
N PHE A 86 11.09 7.07 3.67
CA PHE A 86 12.04 7.15 4.78
C PHE A 86 11.55 8.08 5.89
N GLY A 87 12.07 7.85 7.10
CA GLY A 87 11.58 8.53 8.31
C GLY A 87 10.29 7.91 8.86
N CYS A 88 9.97 6.68 8.47
CA CYS A 88 8.88 5.91 9.05
C CYS A 88 9.07 5.74 10.56
N HIS A 89 7.96 5.90 11.29
CA HIS A 89 7.87 5.54 12.68
C HIS A 89 7.00 4.29 12.79
N ASP A 90 7.56 3.23 13.37
CA ASP A 90 6.78 2.07 13.78
C ASP A 90 5.98 2.50 15.00
N SER A 91 4.75 2.93 14.76
CA SER A 91 3.86 3.50 15.77
C SER A 91 2.52 2.80 15.65
N ASP A 92 1.93 2.43 16.78
CA ASP A 92 0.56 1.92 16.82
C ASP A 92 -0.49 3.03 16.64
N SER A 93 -0.06 4.28 16.45
CA SER A 93 -0.93 5.45 16.34
C SER A 93 -1.52 5.60 14.94
N GLN A 94 -2.85 5.78 14.89
CA GLN A 94 -3.58 6.13 13.67
C GLN A 94 -3.64 7.64 13.43
N GLU A 95 -3.00 8.44 14.30
CA GLU A 95 -2.88 9.88 14.11
C GLU A 95 -2.07 10.20 12.86
N GLU A 96 -2.12 11.47 12.49
CA GLU A 96 -1.40 12.02 11.35
C GLU A 96 0.12 11.84 11.49
N GLN A 97 0.73 11.33 10.44
CA GLN A 97 2.17 11.09 10.36
C GLN A 97 2.73 11.73 9.09
N THR A 98 3.93 12.28 9.18
CA THR A 98 4.66 12.82 8.04
C THR A 98 5.94 12.04 7.84
N VAL A 99 6.08 11.46 6.65
CA VAL A 99 7.30 10.79 6.19
C VAL A 99 7.85 11.50 4.98
N ARG A 100 9.08 11.16 4.60
CA ARG A 100 9.70 11.68 3.38
C ARG A 100 9.77 10.59 2.34
N MET A 101 9.64 10.97 1.08
CA MET A 101 9.71 10.05 -0.04
C MET A 101 10.44 10.66 -1.24
N VAL A 102 11.00 9.79 -2.06
CA VAL A 102 11.69 10.14 -3.30
C VAL A 102 11.38 9.13 -4.39
N CYS A 103 11.19 9.60 -5.61
CA CYS A 103 10.98 8.71 -6.75
C CYS A 103 12.33 8.14 -7.20
N THR A 104 12.39 6.82 -7.36
CA THR A 104 13.63 6.09 -7.68
C THR A 104 13.75 5.70 -9.15
N ASP A 105 12.67 5.78 -9.92
CA ASP A 105 12.67 5.57 -11.36
C ASP A 105 12.07 6.78 -12.07
N ARG A 106 12.81 7.33 -13.04
CA ARG A 106 12.39 8.45 -13.88
C ARG A 106 12.07 8.02 -15.31
N SER A 107 12.06 6.72 -15.58
CA SER A 107 11.70 6.17 -16.88
C SER A 107 10.20 6.38 -17.16
N GLU A 108 9.81 6.25 -18.42
CA GLU A 108 8.40 6.30 -18.84
C GLU A 108 7.55 5.17 -18.23
N ASN A 109 8.19 4.13 -17.69
CA ASN A 109 7.53 3.02 -17.02
C ASN A 109 7.44 3.19 -15.50
N SER A 110 7.83 4.37 -14.98
CA SER A 110 7.72 4.68 -13.56
C SER A 110 6.24 4.75 -13.13
N ASN A 111 5.97 4.29 -11.91
CA ASN A 111 4.65 4.40 -11.28
C ASN A 111 4.60 5.52 -10.23
N CYS A 112 5.65 6.34 -10.12
CA CYS A 112 5.66 7.45 -9.17
C CYS A 112 4.51 8.44 -9.44
N ASP A 113 4.14 8.61 -10.70
CA ASP A 113 3.08 9.54 -11.09
C ASP A 113 1.66 9.05 -10.74
N LYS A 114 1.48 7.76 -10.41
CA LYS A 114 0.16 7.19 -10.05
C LYS A 114 -0.49 7.94 -8.88
N ILE A 115 0.29 8.38 -7.89
CA ILE A 115 -0.22 9.13 -6.74
C ILE A 115 -0.83 10.49 -7.10
N TYR A 116 -0.58 11.01 -8.32
CA TYR A 116 -1.12 12.28 -8.79
C TYR A 116 -2.32 12.12 -9.74
N LEU A 117 -2.76 10.89 -10.02
CA LEU A 117 -3.94 10.62 -10.85
C LEU A 117 -5.24 11.06 -10.15
N GLY A 118 -6.35 11.10 -10.90
CA GLY A 118 -7.65 11.49 -10.37
C GLY A 118 -7.68 12.89 -9.76
N HIS A 119 -7.95 12.98 -8.46
CA HIS A 119 -7.98 14.24 -7.70
C HIS A 119 -6.60 14.68 -7.18
N GLY A 120 -5.54 13.98 -7.58
CA GLY A 120 -4.20 14.14 -7.06
C GLY A 120 -3.99 13.40 -5.74
N ALA A 121 -2.85 13.68 -5.10
CA ALA A 121 -2.42 12.92 -3.93
C ALA A 121 -3.44 12.91 -2.76
N PRO A 122 -4.04 14.04 -2.34
CA PRO A 122 -4.98 14.02 -1.21
C PRO A 122 -6.19 13.10 -1.45
N GLY A 123 -6.42 12.17 -0.52
CA GLY A 123 -7.49 11.18 -0.61
C GLY A 123 -7.11 9.88 -1.33
N THR A 124 -5.93 9.80 -1.93
CA THR A 124 -5.39 8.55 -2.49
C THR A 124 -5.11 7.55 -1.37
N ILE A 125 -5.51 6.29 -1.58
CA ILE A 125 -5.15 5.18 -0.71
C ILE A 125 -3.74 4.72 -1.05
N ILE A 126 -2.88 4.64 -0.05
CA ILE A 126 -1.51 4.22 -0.20
C ILE A 126 -1.26 2.93 0.57
N GLU A 127 -0.65 1.97 -0.11
CA GLU A 127 -0.10 0.80 0.57
C GLU A 127 1.25 1.15 1.19
N MET A 128 1.32 1.11 2.51
CA MET A 128 2.48 1.51 3.29
C MET A 128 3.50 0.37 3.39
N PRO A 129 4.81 0.67 3.28
CA PRO A 129 5.85 -0.29 3.57
C PRO A 129 5.73 -0.86 4.98
N LYS A 130 6.09 -2.13 5.16
CA LYS A 130 6.13 -2.75 6.49
C LYS A 130 6.92 -1.91 7.50
N GLY A 131 6.30 -1.63 8.65
CA GLY A 131 6.90 -0.82 9.73
C GLY A 131 6.74 0.69 9.55
N CYS A 132 5.89 1.13 8.62
CA CYS A 132 5.57 2.54 8.39
C CYS A 132 4.13 2.85 8.83
N GLY A 133 3.93 2.93 10.14
CA GLY A 133 2.61 3.11 10.77
C GLY A 133 1.91 1.79 11.13
N PRO A 134 0.71 1.87 11.76
CA PRO A 134 0.03 0.72 12.34
C PRO A 134 -0.66 -0.22 11.34
N GLY A 135 -0.81 0.17 10.07
CA GLY A 135 -1.60 -0.57 9.09
C GLY A 135 -0.95 -0.62 7.70
N ARG A 136 -1.39 -1.60 6.89
CA ARG A 136 -0.95 -1.77 5.50
C ARG A 136 -1.45 -0.66 4.59
N TYR A 137 -2.67 -0.16 4.81
CA TYR A 137 -3.25 0.89 3.99
C TYR A 137 -3.47 2.15 4.82
N ALA A 138 -3.06 3.28 4.27
CA ALA A 138 -3.30 4.60 4.82
C ALA A 138 -3.89 5.52 3.73
N VAL A 139 -4.29 6.72 4.12
CA VAL A 139 -4.85 7.72 3.22
C VAL A 139 -3.98 8.96 3.23
N VAL A 140 -3.60 9.40 2.04
CA VAL A 140 -2.83 10.63 1.87
C VAL A 140 -3.68 11.81 2.31
N LYS A 141 -3.15 12.59 3.26
CA LYS A 141 -3.70 13.89 3.62
C LYS A 141 -3.11 15.00 2.75
N GLU A 142 -1.80 14.96 2.55
CA GLU A 142 -1.05 15.98 1.81
C GLU A 142 0.26 15.40 1.27
N LEU A 143 0.65 15.82 0.07
CA LEU A 143 1.95 15.54 -0.52
C LEU A 143 2.54 16.85 -1.04
N SER A 144 3.70 17.24 -0.53
CA SER A 144 4.31 18.54 -0.86
C SER A 144 5.83 18.43 -1.00
N PRO A 145 6.49 19.30 -1.78
CA PRO A 145 7.95 19.31 -1.84
C PRO A 145 8.56 19.51 -0.46
N SER A 146 9.48 18.63 -0.06
CA SER A 146 10.10 18.67 1.25
C SER A 146 10.96 19.92 1.41
N LYS A 147 10.92 20.54 2.59
CA LYS A 147 11.91 21.58 2.93
C LYS A 147 13.31 20.99 3.07
N ASN A 148 13.41 19.70 3.36
CA ASN A 148 14.67 19.01 3.56
C ASN A 148 15.00 18.12 2.35
N GLN A 149 15.74 18.70 1.41
CA GLN A 149 16.26 18.03 0.21
C GLN A 149 17.58 17.27 0.47
N SER A 150 17.85 16.84 1.72
CA SER A 150 18.94 15.87 2.00
C SER A 150 18.51 14.41 1.94
N LEU A 151 19.28 13.61 1.20
CA LEU A 151 19.06 12.18 1.02
C LEU A 151 19.91 11.39 2.05
N PRO A 152 19.34 10.39 2.74
CA PRO A 152 20.12 9.46 3.55
C PRO A 152 21.27 8.80 2.78
N GLN A 153 22.46 8.70 3.40
CA GLN A 153 23.68 8.23 2.71
C GLN A 153 23.57 6.85 2.03
N HIS A 154 22.75 5.96 2.59
CA HIS A 154 22.57 4.61 2.04
C HIS A 154 21.77 4.62 0.73
N LEU A 155 21.03 5.68 0.42
CA LEU A 155 20.23 5.82 -0.79
C LEU A 155 21.03 6.34 -1.99
N TYR A 156 22.10 7.12 -1.77
CA TYR A 156 23.03 7.49 -2.86
C TYR A 156 23.63 6.27 -3.56
N LYS A 157 23.87 5.19 -2.80
CA LYS A 157 24.41 3.93 -3.33
C LYS A 157 23.44 3.18 -4.25
N ARG A 158 22.16 3.57 -4.27
CA ARG A 158 21.11 2.97 -5.09
C ARG A 158 20.84 3.74 -6.39
N GLY A 159 21.67 4.74 -6.72
CA GLY A 159 21.56 5.49 -7.96
C GLY A 159 20.59 6.67 -7.91
N ILE A 160 20.00 6.97 -6.75
CA ILE A 160 19.20 8.18 -6.53
C ILE A 160 20.16 9.37 -6.49
N ALA A 161 19.91 10.37 -7.33
CA ALA A 161 20.75 11.55 -7.47
C ALA A 161 20.41 12.56 -6.36
N GLU A 162 21.38 13.39 -5.97
CA GLU A 162 21.14 14.56 -5.10
C GLU A 162 20.12 15.55 -5.69
N THR A 163 19.88 15.47 -7.00
CA THR A 163 18.94 16.34 -7.71
C THR A 163 17.51 15.81 -7.73
N ASP A 164 17.27 14.60 -7.21
CA ASP A 164 15.91 14.06 -7.11
C ASP A 164 15.07 14.87 -6.12
N PRO A 165 13.88 15.37 -6.53
CA PRO A 165 13.01 16.10 -5.63
C PRO A 165 12.48 15.16 -4.55
N MET A 166 12.68 15.56 -3.30
CA MET A 166 12.08 14.90 -2.15
C MET A 166 10.76 15.55 -1.76
N PHE A 167 9.83 14.73 -1.30
CA PHE A 167 8.50 15.13 -0.89
C PHE A 167 8.26 14.77 0.58
N ASP A 168 7.57 15.65 1.29
CA ASP A 168 6.95 15.35 2.57
C ASP A 168 5.54 14.80 2.28
N LEU A 169 5.32 13.55 2.68
CA LEU A 169 4.03 12.86 2.61
C LEU A 169 3.41 12.84 4.00
N THR A 170 2.27 13.49 4.14
CA THR A 170 1.44 13.44 5.35
C THR A 170 0.26 12.52 5.10
N PHE A 171 0.09 11.52 5.97
CA PHE A 171 -0.97 10.53 5.87
C PHE A 171 -1.65 10.30 7.22
N ASP A 172 -2.88 9.79 7.18
CA ASP A 172 -3.63 9.34 8.34
C ASP A 172 -4.45 8.08 7.97
N TYR A 173 -5.22 7.54 8.90
CA TYR A 173 -6.08 6.38 8.67
C TYR A 173 -7.56 6.77 8.50
N ASN A 174 -7.84 8.02 8.11
CA ASN A 174 -9.19 8.53 7.93
C ASN A 174 -9.69 8.31 6.48
N PHE A 175 -10.21 7.10 6.23
CA PHE A 175 -10.80 6.70 4.95
C PHE A 175 -12.02 7.53 4.49
N ARG A 176 -12.53 8.45 5.31
CA ARG A 176 -13.57 9.41 4.86
C ARG A 176 -13.04 10.44 3.86
N ARG A 177 -11.72 10.58 3.71
CA ARG A 177 -11.10 11.47 2.71
C ARG A 177 -11.07 10.88 1.30
N VAL A 178 -11.25 9.57 1.17
CA VAL A 178 -11.19 8.89 -0.14
C VAL A 178 -12.33 9.40 -1.01
N PRO A 179 -12.05 9.94 -2.21
CA PRO A 179 -13.08 10.36 -3.16
C PRO A 179 -14.02 9.20 -3.50
N ARG A 180 -15.32 9.48 -3.60
CA ARG A 180 -16.35 8.46 -3.87
C ARG A 180 -16.91 8.53 -5.29
N ASP A 181 -16.44 9.50 -6.05
CA ASP A 181 -16.85 9.82 -7.42
C ASP A 181 -15.88 9.26 -8.47
N LEU A 182 -14.79 8.62 -8.03
CA LEU A 182 -13.79 7.99 -8.89
C LEU A 182 -14.01 6.48 -9.05
N GLY A 183 -15.22 5.97 -8.75
CA GLY A 183 -15.62 4.59 -9.04
C GLY A 183 -17.04 4.55 -9.56
N ASP A 184 -17.23 4.00 -10.75
CA ASP A 184 -18.56 3.64 -11.26
C ASP A 184 -18.97 2.32 -10.57
N THR A 185 -20.00 2.39 -9.73
CA THR A 185 -20.73 1.20 -9.27
C THR A 185 -21.84 0.88 -10.26
#